data_AF-A0A822F831-F1
#
_entry.id   AF-A0A822F831-F1
#
_cell.length_a   1.000
_cell.length_b   1.000
_cell.length_c   1.000
_cell.angle_alpha   90.00
_cell.angle_beta   90.00
_cell.angle_gamma   90.00
#
_symmetry.space_group_name_H-M   'P 1'
#
loop_
_entity.id
_entity.type
_entity.pdbx_description
1 polymer ?
#
loop_
_entity_poly.entity_id
_entity_poly.type
_entity_poly.pdbx_seq_one_letter_code
_entity_poly.pdbx_strand_id
1 'polypeptide(L)'
;MVSYFVNHPKYTPPSFGYVQIYLDLFIFLLNEIGNLSIHLLLRDLRPPGTNERRIPFPNKKNPFTNLFYFVSCPNYTYEIGSWLGFSLMTQTLTALLFTFAGTVQMTIWA
;
A
#
# COMPACT_ATOMS: atom_id res chain seq x y z
N MET A 1 17.73 -1.20 -4.06
CA MET A 1 18.07 0.11 -3.46
C MET A 1 17.60 0.20 -2.01
N VAL A 2 16.29 0.14 -1.74
CA VAL A 2 15.72 0.20 -0.37
C VAL A 2 16.30 -0.86 0.57
N SER A 3 16.29 -2.13 0.16
CA SER A 3 16.79 -3.26 0.97
C SER A 3 18.26 -3.10 1.42
N TYR A 4 19.12 -2.48 0.61
CA TYR A 4 20.52 -2.26 0.98
C TYR A 4 20.63 -1.38 2.22
N PHE A 5 19.91 -0.26 2.28
CA PHE A 5 20.00 0.70 3.40
C PHE A 5 19.34 0.17 4.67
N VAL A 6 18.23 -0.55 4.55
CA VAL A 6 17.50 -1.11 5.70
C VAL A 6 18.30 -2.25 6.36
N ASN A 7 18.97 -3.09 5.55
CA ASN A 7 19.72 -4.24 6.05
C ASN A 7 21.22 -3.94 6.25
N HIS A 8 21.65 -2.70 6.06
CA HIS A 8 23.07 -2.34 6.20
C HIS A 8 23.51 -2.44 7.67
N PRO A 9 24.72 -2.95 7.99
CA PRO A 9 25.20 -3.04 9.38
C PRO A 9 25.28 -1.72 10.13
N LYS A 10 25.35 -0.60 9.41
CA LYS A 10 25.34 0.77 9.97
C LYS A 10 23.95 1.41 10.00
N TYR A 11 22.88 0.64 9.76
CA TYR A 11 21.52 1.14 9.92
C TYR A 11 21.29 1.54 11.37
N THR A 12 20.79 2.76 11.57
CA THR A 12 20.38 3.25 12.87
C THR A 12 18.87 3.15 13.00
N PRO A 13 18.33 2.65 14.13
CA PRO A 13 16.89 2.65 14.37
C PRO A 13 16.26 4.04 14.24
N PRO A 14 14.95 4.11 13.94
CA PRO A 14 14.26 5.37 13.77
C PRO A 14 14.23 6.21 15.05
N SER A 15 14.19 7.52 14.86
CA SER A 15 14.44 8.56 15.87
C SER A 15 13.44 8.55 17.03
N PHE A 16 12.19 8.13 16.80
CA PHE A 16 11.14 8.10 17.83
C PHE A 16 10.96 6.70 18.48
N GLY A 17 11.91 5.79 18.24
CA GLY A 17 12.00 4.50 18.94
C GLY A 17 10.91 3.49 18.59
N TYR A 18 10.70 2.50 19.46
CA TYR A 18 9.84 1.35 19.18
C TYR A 18 8.35 1.70 18.97
N VAL A 19 7.86 2.76 19.62
CA VAL A 19 6.45 3.17 19.47
C VAL A 19 6.17 3.56 18.01
N GLN A 20 7.06 4.35 17.40
CA GLN A 20 6.97 4.69 15.98
C GLN A 20 7.01 3.42 15.12
N ILE A 21 7.96 2.51 15.37
CA ILE A 21 8.09 1.28 14.59
C ILE A 21 6.78 0.47 14.61
N TYR A 22 6.17 0.27 15.78
CA TYR A 22 4.95 -0.53 15.88
C TYR A 22 3.73 0.16 15.26
N LEU A 23 3.62 1.49 15.39
CA LEU A 23 2.54 2.25 14.76
C LEU A 23 2.68 2.22 13.24
N ASP A 24 3.87 2.47 12.71
CA ASP A 24 4.12 2.47 11.28
C ASP A 24 4.00 1.07 10.67
N LEU A 25 4.40 0.02 11.42
CA LEU A 25 4.15 -1.37 11.04
C LEU A 25 2.65 -1.69 10.99
N PHE A 26 1.89 -1.20 11.97
CA PHE A 26 0.43 -1.37 11.96
C PHE A 26 -0.21 -0.68 10.74
N ILE A 27 0.21 0.54 10.43
CA ILE A 27 -0.23 1.28 9.23
C ILE A 27 0.15 0.49 7.96
N PHE A 28 1.39 0.00 7.87
CA PHE A 28 1.86 -0.82 6.75
C PHE A 28 0.96 -2.04 6.54
N LEU A 29 0.73 -2.84 7.59
CA LEU A 29 -0.07 -4.06 7.52
C LEU A 29 -1.53 -3.78 7.19
N LEU A 30 -2.13 -2.74 7.77
CA LEU A 30 -3.50 -2.35 7.47
C LEU A 30 -3.67 -2.00 5.99
N ASN A 31 -2.71 -1.26 5.44
CA ASN A 31 -2.72 -0.90 4.02
C ASN A 31 -2.46 -2.11 3.11
N GLU A 32 -1.53 -3.01 3.45
CA GLU A 32 -1.30 -4.25 2.68
C GLU A 32 -2.55 -5.14 2.64
N ILE A 33 -3.24 -5.29 3.77
CA ILE A 33 -4.52 -6.03 3.83
C ILE A 33 -5.60 -5.35 2.98
N GLY A 34 -5.64 -4.01 3.02
CA GLY A 34 -6.51 -3.22 2.16
C GLY A 34 -6.20 -3.45 0.67
N ASN A 35 -4.93 -3.34 0.28
CA ASN A 35 -4.48 -3.57 -1.09
C ASN A 35 -4.86 -4.98 -1.58
N LEU A 36 -4.55 -6.01 -0.78
CA LEU A 36 -4.94 -7.40 -1.06
C LEU A 36 -6.46 -7.54 -1.21
N SER A 37 -7.24 -6.91 -0.34
CA SER A 37 -8.70 -6.93 -0.39
C SER A 37 -9.24 -6.40 -1.71
N ILE A 38 -8.66 -5.30 -2.22
CA ILE A 38 -9.04 -4.73 -3.52
C ILE A 38 -8.61 -5.66 -4.66
N HIS A 39 -7.40 -6.22 -4.61
CA HIS A 39 -6.95 -7.18 -5.62
C HIS A 39 -7.83 -8.44 -5.70
N LEU A 40 -8.25 -8.99 -4.57
CA LEU A 40 -9.17 -10.12 -4.52
C LEU A 40 -10.52 -9.76 -5.14
N LEU A 41 -11.06 -8.58 -4.83
CA LEU A 41 -12.29 -8.11 -5.46
C LEU A 41 -12.12 -7.96 -6.98
N LEU A 42 -11.06 -7.30 -7.44
CA LEU A 42 -10.79 -7.08 -8.86
C LEU A 42 -10.56 -8.40 -9.62
N ARG A 43 -9.95 -9.40 -8.97
CA ARG A 43 -9.82 -10.76 -9.51
C ARG A 43 -11.19 -11.39 -9.73
N ASP A 44 -12.07 -11.31 -8.74
CA ASP A 44 -13.39 -11.94 -8.79
C ASP A 44 -14.32 -11.28 -9.84
N LEU A 45 -14.01 -10.06 -10.29
CA LEU A 45 -14.70 -9.39 -11.41
C LEU A 45 -14.34 -9.96 -12.79
N ARG A 46 -13.30 -10.80 -12.89
CA ARG A 46 -12.86 -11.46 -14.13
C ARG A 46 -12.99 -12.98 -14.00
N PRO A 47 -14.15 -13.56 -14.38
CA PRO A 47 -14.34 -15.00 -14.34
C PRO A 47 -13.29 -15.71 -15.21
N PRO A 48 -12.77 -16.87 -14.77
CA PRO A 48 -11.78 -17.62 -15.55
C PRO A 48 -12.38 -18.03 -16.90
N GLY A 49 -11.63 -17.78 -17.98
CA GLY A 49 -12.05 -18.12 -19.35
C GLY A 49 -12.95 -17.09 -20.04
N THR A 50 -13.24 -15.94 -19.42
CA THR A 50 -13.97 -14.84 -20.06
C THR A 50 -13.14 -13.56 -20.14
N ASN A 51 -13.44 -12.72 -21.14
CA ASN A 51 -12.87 -11.36 -21.26
C ASN A 51 -13.83 -10.29 -20.75
N GLU A 52 -14.87 -10.68 -20.00
CA GLU A 52 -15.85 -9.74 -19.44
C GLU A 52 -15.19 -8.84 -18.39
N ARG A 53 -15.47 -7.53 -18.47
CA ARG A 53 -15.02 -6.54 -17.48
C ARG A 53 -16.22 -6.01 -16.74
N ARG A 54 -16.31 -6.30 -15.44
CA ARG A 54 -17.37 -5.78 -14.56
C ARG A 54 -16.87 -4.54 -13.83
N ILE A 55 -17.79 -3.61 -13.55
CA ILE A 55 -17.49 -2.41 -12.79
C ILE A 55 -17.28 -2.80 -11.31
N PRO A 56 -16.20 -2.36 -10.66
CA PRO A 56 -15.96 -2.64 -9.25
C PRO A 56 -16.96 -1.87 -8.38
N PHE A 57 -17.62 -2.58 -7.47
CA PHE A 57 -18.48 -2.00 -6.44
C PHE A 57 -18.02 -2.46 -5.05
N PRO A 58 -18.18 -1.62 -4.02
CA PRO A 58 -17.85 -1.97 -2.65
C PRO A 58 -18.64 -3.19 -2.19
N ASN A 59 -17.93 -4.13 -1.55
CA ASN A 59 -18.51 -5.33 -0.98
C ASN A 59 -18.97 -5.04 0.45
N LYS A 60 -20.25 -5.28 0.73
CA LYS A 60 -20.86 -5.08 2.06
C LYS A 60 -20.18 -5.87 3.19
N LYS A 61 -19.42 -6.93 2.86
CA LYS A 61 -18.72 -7.78 3.85
C LYS A 61 -17.31 -7.31 4.17
N ASN A 62 -16.65 -6.56 3.28
CA ASN A 62 -15.25 -6.17 3.46
C ASN A 62 -15.13 -4.63 3.54
N PRO A 63 -14.88 -4.07 4.74
CA PRO A 63 -14.82 -2.62 4.92
C PRO A 63 -13.69 -1.96 4.12
N PHE A 64 -12.62 -2.68 3.78
CA PHE A 64 -11.53 -2.15 2.97
C PHE A 64 -11.98 -1.77 1.54
N THR A 65 -13.04 -2.40 1.04
CA THR A 65 -13.58 -2.10 -0.28
C THR A 65 -14.47 -0.86 -0.31
N ASN A 66 -14.88 -0.32 0.85
CA ASN A 66 -15.66 0.93 0.91
C ASN A 66 -14.89 2.13 0.36
N LEU A 67 -13.58 2.02 0.22
CA LEU A 67 -12.75 3.08 -0.35
C LEU A 67 -13.11 3.36 -1.83
N PHE A 68 -13.78 2.43 -2.53
CA PHE A 68 -14.38 2.67 -3.85
C PHE A 68 -15.45 3.79 -3.87
N TYR A 69 -16.02 4.18 -2.72
CA TYR A 69 -16.93 5.34 -2.67
C TYR A 69 -16.19 6.68 -2.84
N PHE A 70 -14.87 6.71 -2.65
CA PHE A 70 -14.08 7.94 -2.63
C PHE A 70 -13.07 8.02 -3.77
N VAL A 71 -12.52 6.89 -4.21
CA VAL A 71 -11.46 6.84 -5.23
C VAL A 71 -11.69 5.73 -6.25
N SER A 72 -11.25 5.96 -7.49
CA SER A 72 -11.39 5.01 -8.59
C SER A 72 -10.47 3.78 -8.46
N CYS A 73 -9.26 3.97 -7.92
CA CYS A 73 -8.24 2.93 -7.77
C CYS A 73 -7.80 2.78 -6.31
N PRO A 74 -8.64 2.20 -5.42
CA PRO A 74 -8.32 2.12 -3.99
C PRO A 74 -7.08 1.28 -3.69
N ASN A 75 -6.72 0.33 -4.56
CA ASN A 75 -5.47 -0.44 -4.44
C ASN A 75 -4.25 0.49 -4.45
N TYR A 76 -4.24 1.52 -5.30
CA TYR A 76 -3.15 2.51 -5.33
C TYR A 76 -3.12 3.36 -4.07
N THR A 77 -4.27 3.75 -3.53
CA THR A 77 -4.33 4.48 -2.25
C THR A 77 -3.72 3.64 -1.12
N TYR A 78 -4.07 2.35 -1.04
CA TYR A 78 -3.50 1.45 -0.05
C TYR A 78 -2.00 1.23 -0.29
N GLU A 79 -1.56 1.02 -1.53
CA GLU A 79 -0.14 0.82 -1.85
C GLU A 79 0.70 2.06 -1.51
N ILE A 80 0.23 3.27 -1.81
CA ILE A 80 0.88 4.51 -1.36
C ILE A 80 0.96 4.56 0.17
N GLY A 81 -0.13 4.21 0.85
CA GLY A 81 -0.19 4.16 2.31
C GLY A 81 0.77 3.14 2.93
N SER A 82 0.92 1.96 2.33
CA SER A 82 1.87 0.94 2.82
C SER A 82 3.29 1.44 2.64
N TRP A 83 3.65 1.96 1.47
CA TRP A 83 5.00 2.51 1.25
C TRP A 83 5.29 3.73 2.12
N LEU A 84 4.30 4.56 2.44
CA LEU A 84 4.46 5.66 3.39
C LEU A 84 4.74 5.15 4.80
N GLY A 85 3.95 4.19 5.30
CA GLY A 85 4.18 3.54 6.58
C GLY A 85 5.57 2.89 6.65
N PHE A 86 5.99 2.17 5.61
CA PHE A 86 7.33 1.58 5.53
C PHE A 86 8.45 2.64 5.57
N SER A 87 8.26 3.76 4.86
CA SER A 87 9.22 4.87 4.83
C SER A 87 9.35 5.55 6.18
N LEU A 88 8.25 5.75 6.90
CA LEU A 88 8.25 6.26 8.27
C LEU A 88 8.89 5.26 9.24
N MET A 89 8.57 3.98 9.11
CA MET A 89 9.10 2.91 9.97
C MET A 89 10.63 2.79 9.86
N THR A 90 11.17 2.93 8.65
CA THR A 90 12.61 2.74 8.39
C THR A 90 13.42 4.04 8.40
N GLN A 91 12.77 5.20 8.23
CA GLN A 91 13.41 6.52 8.12
C GLN A 91 14.61 6.55 7.14
N THR A 92 14.56 5.74 6.08
CA THR A 92 15.60 5.75 5.04
C THR A 92 15.21 6.67 3.88
N LEU A 93 16.16 7.47 3.41
CA LEU A 93 15.95 8.35 2.25
C LEU A 93 15.52 7.54 1.01
N THR A 94 16.06 6.35 0.83
CA THR A 94 15.74 5.52 -0.34
C THR A 94 14.33 4.96 -0.30
N ALA A 95 13.79 4.61 0.88
CA ALA A 95 12.38 4.24 1.01
C ALA A 95 11.49 5.44 0.67
N LEU A 96 11.80 6.63 1.20
CA LEU A 96 11.01 7.84 0.94
C LEU A 96 11.01 8.23 -0.54
N LEU A 97 12.16 8.15 -1.21
CA LEU A 97 12.26 8.38 -2.66
C LEU A 97 11.46 7.35 -3.46
N PHE A 98 11.47 6.09 -3.03
CA PHE A 98 10.65 5.05 -3.65
C PHE A 98 9.15 5.35 -3.50
N THR A 99 8.70 5.71 -2.29
CA THR A 99 7.32 6.13 -2.03
C THR A 99 6.92 7.31 -2.89
N PHE A 100 7.77 8.34 -2.99
CA PHE A 100 7.49 9.53 -3.80
C PHE A 100 7.36 9.18 -5.29
N ALA A 101 8.36 8.50 -5.86
CA ALA A 101 8.33 8.09 -7.26
C ALA A 101 7.13 7.19 -7.58
N GLY A 102 6.84 6.23 -6.69
CA GLY A 102 5.67 5.35 -6.80
C GLY A 102 4.36 6.11 -6.74
N THR A 103 4.25 7.09 -5.84
CA THR A 103 3.05 7.96 -5.71
C THR A 103 2.82 8.75 -6.99
N VAL A 104 3.86 9.38 -7.55
CA VAL A 104 3.77 10.10 -8.82
C VAL A 104 3.31 9.15 -9.93
N GLN A 105 3.93 7.99 -10.04
CA GLN A 105 3.60 7.00 -11.07
C GLN A 105 2.15 6.50 -10.95
N MET A 106 1.70 6.16 -9.74
CA MET A 106 0.34 5.70 -9.49
C MET A 106 -0.70 6.82 -9.69
N THR A 107 -0.35 8.08 -9.42
CA THR A 107 -1.23 9.23 -9.70
C THR A 107 -1.43 9.42 -11.20
N ILE A 108 -0.43 9.10 -12.02
CA ILE A 108 -0.54 9.13 -13.48
C ILE A 108 -1.41 7.96 -14.01
N TRP A 109 -1.43 6.82 -13.30
CA TRP A 109 -2.21 5.64 -13.67
C TRP A 109 -3.66 5.64 -13.16
N ALA A 110 -3.92 6.31 -12.04
CA ALA A 110 -5.22 6.38 -11.38
C ALA A 110 -6.27 7.12 -12.23
#